data_AF-A0AAE1BC12-F1
#
_entry.id   AF-A0AAE1BC12-F1
#
_cell.length_a   1.000
_cell.length_b   1.000
_cell.length_c   1.000
_cell.angle_alpha   90.00
_cell.angle_beta   90.00
_cell.angle_gamma   90.00
#
_symmetry.space_group_name_H-M   'P 1'
#
loop_
_entity.id
_entity.type
_entity.pdbx_description
1 polymer ?
#
loop_
_entity_poly.entity_id
_entity_poly.type
_entity_poly.pdbx_seq_one_letter_code
_entity_poly.pdbx_strand_id
1 'polypeptide(L)'
;MNCLKRLGTLGLCLCQKKAVFAVAGKAIKQFLLNSSNSMLFTLCTVQNKCNRVEVRHHEAQDPQEWQDPQEIVKVQKKRPARPCAYCGVLQTQLARHLVRIHKNEDEVKQAMRLPRRDRLQRFNNIKKKGILSYNIGLKNEGKELLCERRQGSERGLAMCLGCKGFYSKRRIGKHRKSCKQNLGVNQGTLCSSFVTEASVMNADEFEIEIVQKFKDDIPGNLCKKDPTIIKLGRKLWAKSARKERRIIMNDMRLFGRLLLEVQKVAHDDNLTGADLLDRVNFEHLSKAITNLTSNEHGHLKAGLKLAIGYILKKSIKVMKGHYIQENKMKESEEVDRFSALLELNWEFIFFNAQLKCEQRRQNLRKPADMPVEDDILVFRNFVTDEPKKMISDPYHKHDMHDFVLLRNLLVAKLTLFNARRGGEPARLLLTEWEEAQKGEWIDSQQIERINDSSEKELINDMKLAYQSGKGSRRLVPVLFPKDTIPAIEKLVEIRAECGIAENNPFLFPNTESSLDHVIGSTSIKSVVDKLVDKTEKPTFDDGGQVPTQSSNTFCSDGFTPRKARHFLQTYGAF
;
A
#
# COMPACT_ATOMS: atom_id res chain seq x y z
N MET A 1 38.06 26.44 -8.57
CA MET A 1 36.59 26.37 -8.29
C MET A 1 36.06 24.98 -7.90
N ASN A 2 36.78 23.86 -8.10
CA ASN A 2 36.28 22.51 -7.73
C ASN A 2 36.70 22.00 -6.32
N CYS A 3 37.61 22.67 -5.60
CA CYS A 3 37.93 22.32 -4.20
C CYS A 3 36.95 22.91 -3.17
N LEU A 4 36.32 24.05 -3.44
CA LEU A 4 35.44 24.74 -2.47
C LEU A 4 34.04 24.10 -2.35
N LYS A 5 33.59 23.30 -3.32
CA LYS A 5 32.30 22.57 -3.23
C LYS A 5 32.37 21.29 -2.40
N ARG A 6 33.56 20.67 -2.23
CA ARG A 6 33.76 19.48 -1.39
C ARG A 6 33.86 19.82 0.11
N LEU A 7 34.39 20.99 0.46
CA LEU A 7 34.46 21.44 1.86
C LEU A 7 33.10 21.82 2.44
N GLY A 8 32.19 22.38 1.63
CA GLY A 8 30.83 22.71 2.07
C GLY A 8 29.94 21.50 2.36
N THR A 9 30.16 20.36 1.70
CA THR A 9 29.38 19.12 1.94
C THR A 9 29.88 18.35 3.17
N LEU A 10 31.19 18.39 3.46
CA LEU A 10 31.78 17.85 4.70
C LEU A 10 31.43 18.70 5.94
N GLY A 11 31.42 20.04 5.80
CA GLY A 11 31.05 20.95 6.90
C GLY A 11 29.58 20.86 7.34
N LEU A 12 28.66 20.60 6.42
CA LEU A 12 27.24 20.40 6.72
C LEU A 12 26.92 19.06 7.39
N CYS A 13 27.73 18.01 7.13
CA CYS A 13 27.57 16.69 7.75
C CYS A 13 28.08 16.69 9.21
N LEU A 14 29.19 17.40 9.48
CA LEU A 14 29.75 17.55 10.84
C LEU A 14 28.90 18.44 11.76
N CYS A 15 28.23 19.46 11.21
CA CYS A 15 27.33 20.33 11.98
C CYS A 15 26.02 19.61 12.38
N GLN A 16 25.53 18.68 11.57
CA GLN A 16 24.37 17.84 11.90
C GLN A 16 24.67 16.79 12.97
N LYS A 17 25.88 16.21 12.99
CA LYS A 17 26.31 15.30 14.05
C LYS A 17 26.37 16.00 15.41
N LYS A 18 26.93 17.22 15.49
CA LYS A 18 27.02 17.99 16.75
C LYS A 18 25.67 18.47 17.29
N ALA A 19 24.69 18.74 16.44
CA ALA A 19 23.37 19.25 16.86
C ALA A 19 22.47 18.17 17.50
N VAL A 20 22.64 16.88 17.14
CA VAL A 20 21.86 15.77 17.73
C VAL A 20 22.32 15.47 19.17
N PHE A 21 23.62 15.56 19.42
CA PHE A 21 24.21 15.34 20.76
C PHE A 21 23.88 16.47 21.76
N ALA A 22 23.88 17.73 21.30
CA ALA A 22 23.56 18.87 22.15
C ALA A 22 22.09 18.93 22.63
N VAL A 23 21.15 18.35 21.86
CA VAL A 23 19.73 18.30 22.23
C VAL A 23 19.42 17.10 23.14
N ALA A 24 20.12 15.98 22.98
CA ALA A 24 20.00 14.81 23.85
C ALA A 24 20.54 15.09 25.27
N GLY A 25 21.69 15.76 25.39
CA GLY A 25 22.32 16.03 26.70
C GLY A 25 21.52 16.95 27.64
N LYS A 26 20.69 17.86 27.10
CA LYS A 26 19.86 18.75 27.94
C LYS A 26 18.58 18.09 28.48
N ALA A 27 18.04 17.09 27.79
CA ALA A 27 16.83 16.39 28.23
C ALA A 27 17.12 15.39 29.37
N ILE A 28 18.34 14.86 29.43
CA ILE A 28 18.72 13.78 30.37
C ILE A 28 19.05 14.32 31.77
N LYS A 29 19.54 15.55 31.87
CA LYS A 29 19.95 16.16 33.16
C LYS A 29 18.76 16.43 34.11
N GLN A 30 17.52 16.50 33.60
CA GLN A 30 16.31 16.69 34.39
C GLN A 30 15.73 15.38 34.95
N PHE A 31 16.20 14.22 34.48
CA PHE A 31 15.58 12.92 34.72
C PHE A 31 16.07 12.21 36.00
N LEU A 32 17.26 12.52 36.51
CA LEU A 32 17.91 11.73 37.57
C LEU A 32 17.47 12.03 39.01
N LEU A 33 16.48 12.90 39.25
CA LEU A 33 16.14 13.35 40.61
C LEU A 33 14.97 12.61 41.29
N ASN A 34 14.16 11.79 40.59
CA ASN A 34 12.84 11.39 41.12
C ASN A 34 12.49 9.89 41.08
N SER A 35 13.34 8.95 41.52
CA SER A 35 12.84 7.58 41.77
C SER A 35 13.60 6.77 42.82
N SER A 36 12.92 6.41 43.91
CA SER A 36 13.31 5.38 44.89
C SER A 36 12.09 4.85 45.65
N ASN A 37 12.07 3.51 45.90
CA ASN A 37 11.19 2.67 46.75
C ASN A 37 9.82 2.23 46.20
N SER A 38 9.24 1.02 46.41
CA SER A 38 9.60 -0.37 46.87
C SER A 38 8.28 -1.20 46.84
N MET A 39 8.14 -2.39 46.21
CA MET A 39 8.13 -3.79 46.77
C MET A 39 7.12 -4.07 47.94
N LEU A 40 6.22 -5.09 48.03
CA LEU A 40 6.29 -6.59 47.90
C LEU A 40 4.94 -7.35 48.19
N PHE A 41 4.82 -8.63 47.71
CA PHE A 41 4.21 -9.88 48.32
C PHE A 41 2.66 -10.07 48.51
N THR A 42 1.96 -11.25 48.48
CA THR A 42 2.19 -12.73 48.32
C THR A 42 0.87 -13.46 47.92
N LEU A 43 1.02 -14.70 47.40
CA LEU A 43 0.04 -15.75 47.00
C LEU A 43 -0.90 -16.32 48.09
N CYS A 44 -2.07 -16.87 47.71
CA CYS A 44 -2.56 -18.18 48.18
C CYS A 44 -3.70 -18.79 47.31
N THR A 45 -3.69 -20.12 47.21
CA THR A 45 -4.58 -21.07 46.52
C THR A 45 -5.81 -21.48 47.35
N VAL A 46 -6.91 -21.97 46.72
CA VAL A 46 -7.63 -23.26 47.02
C VAL A 46 -8.95 -23.38 46.20
N GLN A 47 -9.39 -24.63 46.05
CA GLN A 47 -10.25 -25.30 45.06
C GLN A 47 -11.78 -25.18 45.20
N ASN A 48 -12.44 -25.43 44.05
CA ASN A 48 -13.67 -26.21 43.77
C ASN A 48 -14.96 -26.00 44.59
N LYS A 49 -16.07 -25.71 43.87
CA LYS A 49 -17.12 -26.73 43.54
C LYS A 49 -18.19 -26.19 42.59
N CYS A 50 -18.70 -27.11 41.77
CA CYS A 50 -19.75 -27.00 40.75
C CYS A 50 -21.05 -26.33 41.21
N ASN A 51 -21.73 -25.67 40.27
CA ASN A 51 -23.15 -26.00 40.03
C ASN A 51 -23.57 -25.85 38.55
N ARG A 52 -24.46 -26.77 38.18
CA ARG A 52 -25.01 -27.11 36.88
C ARG A 52 -26.23 -26.22 36.58
N VAL A 53 -26.35 -25.67 35.36
CA VAL A 53 -27.63 -25.22 34.80
C VAL A 53 -27.71 -25.62 33.31
N GLU A 54 -28.91 -26.06 32.95
CA GLU A 54 -29.31 -26.89 31.82
C GLU A 54 -29.35 -26.17 30.46
N VAL A 55 -29.07 -26.93 29.41
CA VAL A 55 -29.08 -26.52 28.01
C VAL A 55 -30.42 -26.92 27.38
N ARG A 56 -31.09 -25.97 26.72
CA ARG A 56 -32.29 -26.25 25.91
C ARG A 56 -31.91 -26.83 24.56
N HIS A 57 -32.54 -27.96 24.24
CA HIS A 57 -32.45 -28.68 22.97
C HIS A 57 -33.23 -27.95 21.86
N HIS A 58 -32.66 -27.92 20.65
CA HIS A 58 -33.43 -27.79 19.41
C HIS A 58 -33.22 -29.04 18.57
N GLU A 59 -34.35 -29.61 18.16
CA GLU A 59 -34.53 -30.91 17.53
C GLU A 59 -33.92 -30.98 16.12
N ALA A 60 -33.28 -32.12 15.85
CA ALA A 60 -32.78 -32.50 14.53
C ALA A 60 -33.88 -33.22 13.74
N GLN A 61 -34.05 -32.85 12.47
CA GLN A 61 -34.94 -33.53 11.54
C GLN A 61 -34.31 -34.83 11.01
N ASP A 62 -35.18 -35.82 10.78
CA ASP A 62 -34.91 -37.21 10.43
C ASP A 62 -34.19 -37.44 9.07
N PRO A 63 -33.56 -38.63 8.89
CA PRO A 63 -32.61 -38.91 7.82
C PRO A 63 -33.28 -39.36 6.52
N GLN A 64 -32.86 -38.77 5.40
CA GLN A 64 -33.28 -39.18 4.07
C GLN A 64 -32.43 -40.34 3.53
N GLU A 65 -33.13 -41.34 3.00
CA GLU A 65 -32.68 -42.63 2.50
C GLU A 65 -31.47 -42.59 1.55
N TRP A 66 -30.54 -43.53 1.74
CA TRP A 66 -29.39 -43.77 0.87
C TRP A 66 -29.83 -44.49 -0.41
N GLN A 67 -29.82 -43.79 -1.55
CA GLN A 67 -29.94 -44.40 -2.88
C GLN A 67 -28.57 -44.77 -3.45
N ASP A 68 -28.50 -45.93 -4.09
CA ASP A 68 -27.32 -46.54 -4.69
C ASP A 68 -26.61 -45.62 -5.72
N PRO A 69 -25.26 -45.65 -5.83
CA PRO A 69 -24.53 -44.76 -6.73
C PRO A 69 -24.81 -45.08 -8.21
N GLN A 70 -25.50 -44.18 -8.90
CA GLN A 70 -25.67 -44.22 -10.35
C GLN A 70 -24.31 -44.18 -11.07
N GLU A 71 -24.16 -45.03 -12.09
CA GLU A 71 -22.96 -45.14 -12.93
C GLU A 71 -22.47 -43.79 -13.45
N ILE A 72 -21.21 -43.45 -13.16
CA ILE A 72 -20.55 -42.27 -13.72
C ILE A 72 -20.29 -42.52 -15.21
N VAL A 73 -21.21 -42.07 -16.07
CA VAL A 73 -20.99 -41.99 -17.51
C VAL A 73 -19.84 -41.03 -17.78
N LYS A 74 -18.66 -41.57 -18.12
CA LYS A 74 -17.48 -40.80 -18.53
C LYS A 74 -17.75 -40.10 -19.87
N VAL A 75 -18.23 -38.87 -19.83
CA VAL A 75 -18.33 -38.01 -21.02
C VAL A 75 -16.92 -37.83 -21.62
N GLN A 76 -16.69 -38.40 -22.81
CA GLN A 76 -15.43 -38.24 -23.54
C GLN A 76 -15.25 -36.76 -23.93
N LYS A 77 -14.37 -36.04 -23.23
CA LYS A 77 -14.03 -34.65 -23.57
C LYS A 77 -13.28 -34.60 -24.90
N LYS A 78 -13.95 -34.14 -25.98
CA LYS A 78 -13.31 -33.86 -27.27
C LYS A 78 -12.17 -32.86 -27.08
N ARG A 79 -11.00 -33.13 -27.66
CA ARG A 79 -9.84 -32.23 -27.57
C ARG A 79 -10.12 -30.96 -28.39
N PRO A 80 -10.00 -29.76 -27.80
CA PRO A 80 -10.29 -28.51 -28.50
C PRO A 80 -9.29 -28.30 -29.63
N ALA A 81 -9.79 -27.90 -30.81
CA ALA A 81 -8.95 -27.51 -31.93
C ALA A 81 -8.18 -26.21 -31.61
N ARG A 82 -6.92 -26.13 -32.04
CA ARG A 82 -6.02 -25.00 -31.78
C ARG A 82 -5.40 -24.49 -33.08
N PRO A 83 -5.29 -23.17 -33.25
CA PRO A 83 -4.70 -22.59 -34.46
C PRO A 83 -3.21 -22.93 -34.54
N CYS A 84 -2.78 -23.31 -35.74
CA CYS A 84 -1.36 -23.47 -36.05
C CYS A 84 -0.70 -22.08 -36.16
N ALA A 85 0.50 -21.93 -35.59
CA ALA A 85 1.24 -20.67 -35.63
C ALA A 85 1.78 -20.30 -37.02
N TYR A 86 1.84 -21.27 -37.95
CA TYR A 86 2.44 -21.08 -39.28
C TYR A 86 1.39 -20.96 -40.38
N CYS A 87 0.43 -21.89 -40.42
CA CYS A 87 -0.63 -21.89 -41.45
C CYS A 87 -2.00 -21.37 -40.95
N GLY A 88 -2.14 -21.04 -39.66
CA GLY A 88 -3.40 -20.57 -39.07
C GLY A 88 -4.50 -21.63 -38.89
N VAL A 89 -4.39 -22.78 -39.55
CA VAL A 89 -5.44 -23.83 -39.54
C VAL A 89 -5.68 -24.39 -38.13
N LEU A 90 -6.94 -24.55 -37.75
CA LEU A 90 -7.36 -25.14 -36.48
C LEU A 90 -7.14 -26.67 -36.48
N GLN A 91 -6.38 -27.17 -35.50
CA GLN A 91 -5.98 -28.57 -35.40
C GLN A 91 -6.22 -29.14 -34.01
N THR A 92 -6.89 -30.30 -33.91
CA THR A 92 -7.09 -31.02 -32.64
C THR A 92 -5.81 -31.74 -32.17
N GLN A 93 -4.94 -32.08 -33.11
CA GLN A 93 -3.66 -32.75 -32.86
C GLN A 93 -2.48 -31.90 -33.35
N LEU A 94 -2.41 -30.67 -32.84
CA LEU A 94 -1.46 -29.66 -33.31
C LEU A 94 0.00 -30.15 -33.34
N ALA A 95 0.48 -30.89 -32.32
CA ALA A 95 1.85 -31.41 -32.33
C ALA A 95 2.13 -32.35 -33.52
N ARG A 96 1.18 -33.22 -33.87
CA ARG A 96 1.31 -34.12 -35.03
C ARG A 96 1.29 -33.32 -36.34
N HIS A 97 0.42 -32.32 -36.41
CA HIS A 97 0.34 -31.40 -37.56
C HIS A 97 1.67 -30.65 -37.77
N LEU A 98 2.25 -30.09 -36.71
CA LEU A 98 3.55 -29.39 -36.76
C LEU A 98 4.64 -30.31 -37.32
N VAL A 99 4.70 -31.57 -36.88
CA VAL A 99 5.73 -32.52 -37.32
C VAL A 99 5.52 -32.98 -38.77
N ARG A 100 4.28 -33.07 -39.26
CA ARG A 100 4.00 -33.56 -40.62
C ARG A 100 4.10 -32.47 -41.67
N ILE A 101 3.50 -31.31 -41.39
CA ILE A 101 3.36 -30.20 -42.36
C ILE A 101 4.50 -29.20 -42.20
N HIS A 102 4.83 -28.84 -40.96
CA HIS A 102 5.81 -27.78 -40.63
C HIS A 102 7.16 -28.35 -40.17
N LYS A 103 7.56 -29.52 -40.68
CA LYS A 103 8.82 -30.18 -40.31
C LYS A 103 10.06 -29.34 -40.62
N ASN A 104 9.94 -28.44 -41.58
CA ASN A 104 11.05 -27.62 -42.08
C ASN A 104 11.26 -26.33 -41.27
N GLU A 105 10.30 -25.94 -40.42
CA GLU A 105 10.41 -24.76 -39.56
C GLU A 105 11.47 -24.96 -38.48
N ASP A 106 12.31 -23.97 -38.25
CA ASP A 106 13.46 -24.11 -37.35
C ASP A 106 13.06 -24.43 -35.91
N GLU A 107 11.99 -23.82 -35.39
CA GLU A 107 11.49 -24.12 -34.05
C GLU A 107 10.95 -25.56 -33.92
N VAL A 108 10.37 -26.11 -35.01
CA VAL A 108 9.85 -27.49 -35.05
C VAL A 108 11.02 -28.48 -35.16
N LYS A 109 12.02 -28.20 -36.00
CA LYS A 109 13.26 -28.99 -36.10
C LYS A 109 13.97 -29.07 -34.75
N GLN A 110 14.16 -27.92 -34.09
CA GLN A 110 14.78 -27.86 -32.77
C GLN A 110 13.99 -28.65 -31.73
N ALA A 111 12.65 -28.51 -31.71
CA ALA A 111 11.81 -29.26 -30.79
C ALA A 111 11.92 -30.78 -30.99
N MET A 112 11.98 -31.24 -32.24
CA MET A 112 12.06 -32.67 -32.57
C MET A 112 13.34 -33.35 -32.07
N ARG A 113 14.44 -32.59 -31.94
CA ARG A 113 15.72 -33.08 -31.40
C ARG A 113 15.72 -33.23 -29.88
N LEU A 114 14.73 -32.69 -29.18
CA LEU A 114 14.68 -32.71 -27.71
C LEU A 114 14.00 -33.98 -27.15
N PRO A 115 14.33 -34.38 -25.91
CA PRO A 115 13.59 -35.40 -25.16
C PRO A 115 12.09 -35.06 -25.06
N ARG A 116 11.26 -36.09 -24.85
CA ARG A 116 9.78 -35.98 -24.89
C ARG A 116 9.22 -34.81 -24.07
N ARG A 117 9.74 -34.59 -22.85
CA ARG A 117 9.28 -33.53 -21.93
C ARG A 117 9.52 -32.13 -22.52
N ASP A 118 10.74 -31.87 -22.97
CA ASP A 118 11.14 -30.55 -23.47
C ASP A 118 10.58 -30.28 -24.87
N ARG A 119 10.45 -31.32 -25.69
CA ARG A 119 9.74 -31.28 -26.98
C ARG A 119 8.29 -30.84 -26.79
N LEU A 120 7.58 -31.43 -25.81
CA LEU A 120 6.21 -31.04 -25.50
C LEU A 120 6.11 -29.59 -25.00
N GLN A 121 7.11 -29.14 -24.24
CA GLN A 121 7.18 -27.75 -23.80
C GLN A 121 7.40 -26.79 -24.98
N ARG A 122 8.29 -27.11 -25.92
CA ARG A 122 8.50 -26.31 -27.15
C ARG A 122 7.25 -26.25 -28.02
N PHE A 123 6.59 -27.39 -28.27
CA PHE A 123 5.32 -27.41 -29.00
C PHE A 123 4.20 -26.63 -28.28
N ASN A 124 4.18 -26.64 -26.94
CA ASN A 124 3.26 -25.78 -26.20
C ASN A 124 3.55 -24.29 -26.40
N ASN A 125 4.81 -23.88 -26.57
CA ASN A 125 5.14 -22.49 -26.87
C ASN A 125 4.71 -22.10 -28.29
N ILE A 126 4.91 -22.97 -29.29
CA ILE A 126 4.40 -22.77 -30.66
C ILE A 126 2.88 -22.64 -30.64
N LYS A 127 2.18 -23.49 -29.89
CA LYS A 127 0.73 -23.39 -29.70
C LYS A 127 0.31 -22.04 -29.11
N LYS A 128 1.03 -21.52 -28.10
CA LYS A 128 0.74 -20.19 -27.53
C LYS A 128 0.91 -19.07 -28.56
N LYS A 129 1.91 -19.16 -29.43
CA LYS A 129 2.10 -18.21 -30.54
C LYS A 129 0.90 -18.24 -31.50
N GLY A 130 0.46 -19.43 -31.90
CA GLY A 130 -0.73 -19.57 -32.75
C GLY A 130 -1.99 -19.01 -32.10
N ILE A 131 -2.20 -19.29 -30.81
CA ILE A 131 -3.33 -18.73 -30.04
C ILE A 131 -3.24 -17.21 -29.96
N LEU A 132 -2.05 -16.64 -29.75
CA LEU A 132 -1.85 -15.20 -29.70
C LEU A 132 -2.22 -14.51 -31.02
N SER A 133 -1.66 -14.97 -32.14
CA SER A 133 -1.98 -14.41 -33.46
C SER A 133 -3.47 -14.52 -33.77
N TYR A 134 -4.08 -15.65 -33.46
CA TYR A 134 -5.52 -15.87 -33.66
C TYR A 134 -6.38 -14.96 -32.77
N ASN A 135 -5.99 -14.78 -31.50
CA ASN A 135 -6.71 -13.91 -30.57
C ASN A 135 -6.60 -12.42 -30.93
N ILE A 136 -5.49 -11.98 -31.53
CA ILE A 136 -5.38 -10.61 -32.04
C ILE A 136 -6.45 -10.37 -33.12
N GLY A 137 -6.61 -11.32 -34.06
CA GLY A 137 -7.67 -11.26 -35.08
C GLY A 137 -9.07 -11.28 -34.49
N LEU A 138 -9.37 -12.25 -33.61
CA LEU A 138 -10.69 -12.35 -32.96
C LEU A 138 -11.06 -11.10 -32.17
N LYS A 139 -10.08 -10.44 -31.54
CA LYS A 139 -10.32 -9.21 -30.79
C LYS A 139 -10.78 -8.08 -31.70
N ASN A 140 -10.16 -7.92 -32.87
CA ASN A 140 -10.55 -6.91 -33.86
C ASN A 140 -11.98 -7.15 -34.36
N GLU A 141 -12.40 -8.41 -34.44
CA GLU A 141 -13.76 -8.81 -34.80
C GLU A 141 -14.76 -8.82 -33.63
N GLY A 142 -14.32 -8.45 -32.41
CA GLY A 142 -15.17 -8.46 -31.21
C GLY A 142 -15.59 -9.84 -30.71
N LYS A 143 -14.91 -10.91 -31.14
CA LYS A 143 -15.24 -12.31 -30.80
C LYS A 143 -14.53 -12.80 -29.53
N GLU A 144 -15.05 -13.89 -28.94
CA GLU A 144 -14.46 -14.50 -27.74
C GLU A 144 -13.06 -15.06 -28.00
N LEU A 145 -12.09 -14.67 -27.17
CA LEU A 145 -10.70 -15.12 -27.31
C LEU A 145 -10.50 -16.56 -26.85
N LEU A 146 -9.55 -17.25 -27.48
CA LEU A 146 -9.12 -18.61 -27.11
C LEU A 146 -8.22 -18.60 -25.87
N CYS A 147 -8.36 -19.63 -25.03
CA CYS A 147 -7.46 -19.88 -23.89
C CYS A 147 -6.75 -21.24 -24.00
N GLU A 148 -5.72 -21.47 -23.17
CA GLU A 148 -4.85 -22.66 -23.29
C GLU A 148 -5.57 -24.02 -23.15
N ARG A 149 -6.52 -24.13 -22.20
CA ARG A 149 -7.09 -25.43 -21.77
C ARG A 149 -8.60 -25.60 -21.95
N ARG A 150 -9.36 -24.53 -22.19
CA ARG A 150 -10.83 -24.57 -22.40
C ARG A 150 -11.24 -23.86 -23.70
N GLN A 151 -12.42 -24.17 -24.21
CA GLN A 151 -13.16 -23.40 -25.21
C GLN A 151 -14.46 -22.94 -24.53
N GLY A 152 -14.82 -21.67 -24.71
CA GLY A 152 -16.14 -21.13 -24.33
C GLY A 152 -16.22 -20.46 -22.96
N SER A 153 -16.76 -19.24 -22.98
CA SER A 153 -17.50 -18.52 -21.93
C SER A 153 -16.80 -17.96 -20.68
N GLU A 154 -15.47 -17.90 -20.59
CA GLU A 154 -14.83 -17.15 -19.50
C GLU A 154 -14.62 -15.68 -19.91
N ARG A 155 -15.61 -14.83 -19.60
CA ARG A 155 -15.46 -13.36 -19.65
C ARG A 155 -14.26 -12.95 -18.79
N GLY A 156 -13.29 -12.25 -19.37
CA GLY A 156 -12.10 -11.75 -18.67
C GLY A 156 -10.90 -12.70 -18.71
N LEU A 157 -10.27 -12.80 -19.89
CA LEU A 157 -8.97 -13.43 -20.06
C LEU A 157 -7.83 -12.42 -19.80
N ALA A 158 -6.70 -12.95 -19.38
CA ALA A 158 -5.45 -12.24 -19.23
C ALA A 158 -4.32 -13.04 -19.89
N MET A 159 -3.46 -12.37 -20.62
CA MET A 159 -2.27 -12.94 -21.23
C MET A 159 -1.10 -12.81 -20.25
N CYS A 160 -0.35 -13.89 -20.03
CA CYS A 160 0.93 -13.81 -19.32
C CYS A 160 1.98 -13.16 -20.22
N LEU A 161 2.66 -12.09 -19.77
CA LEU A 161 3.70 -11.43 -20.58
C LEU A 161 4.94 -12.31 -20.76
N GLY A 162 5.28 -13.14 -19.77
CA GLY A 162 6.41 -14.06 -19.85
C GLY A 162 6.22 -15.18 -20.89
N CYS A 163 5.11 -15.92 -20.82
CA CYS A 163 4.89 -17.05 -21.73
C CYS A 163 3.95 -16.78 -22.91
N LYS A 164 3.34 -15.58 -22.98
CA LYS A 164 2.34 -15.17 -23.97
C LYS A 164 1.09 -16.06 -24.03
N GLY A 165 0.86 -16.89 -23.02
CA GLY A 165 -0.32 -17.76 -22.91
C GLY A 165 -1.53 -17.01 -22.33
N PHE A 166 -2.73 -17.39 -22.76
CA PHE A 166 -4.00 -16.81 -22.30
C PHE A 166 -4.64 -17.67 -21.23
N TYR A 167 -4.91 -17.06 -20.08
CA TYR A 167 -5.51 -17.70 -18.91
C TYR A 167 -6.65 -16.82 -18.38
N SER A 168 -7.58 -17.40 -17.62
CA SER A 168 -8.59 -16.57 -16.98
C SER A 168 -8.04 -15.75 -15.83
N LYS A 169 -8.67 -14.59 -15.57
CA LYS A 169 -8.33 -13.70 -14.45
C LYS A 169 -8.22 -14.44 -13.11
N ARG A 170 -9.05 -15.48 -12.88
CA ARG A 170 -8.99 -16.33 -11.67
C ARG A 170 -7.71 -17.18 -11.56
N ARG A 171 -7.15 -17.62 -12.69
CA ARG A 171 -6.04 -18.59 -12.74
C ARG A 171 -4.69 -17.96 -13.07
N ILE A 172 -4.68 -16.77 -13.68
CA ILE A 172 -3.46 -16.10 -14.13
C ILE A 172 -2.49 -15.82 -12.98
N GLY A 173 -2.99 -15.50 -11.78
CA GLY A 173 -2.15 -15.29 -10.59
C GLY A 173 -1.38 -16.54 -10.18
N LYS A 174 -2.05 -17.70 -10.13
CA LYS A 174 -1.40 -19.00 -9.85
C LYS A 174 -0.42 -19.40 -10.95
N HIS A 175 -0.77 -19.13 -12.21
CA HIS A 175 0.13 -19.37 -13.33
C HIS A 175 1.41 -18.54 -13.21
N ARG A 176 1.31 -17.25 -12.92
CA ARG A 176 2.46 -16.34 -12.81
C ARG A 176 3.52 -16.84 -11.84
N LYS A 177 3.09 -17.35 -10.68
CA LYS A 177 3.98 -17.92 -9.65
C LYS A 177 4.77 -19.15 -10.11
N SER A 178 4.24 -19.91 -11.08
CA SER A 178 4.85 -21.15 -11.58
C SER A 178 5.40 -21.02 -13.01
N CYS A 179 5.32 -19.83 -13.62
CA CYS A 179 5.70 -19.61 -15.00
C CYS A 179 7.22 -19.40 -15.10
N LYS A 180 7.93 -20.42 -15.60
CA LYS A 180 9.39 -20.38 -15.83
C LYS A 180 9.85 -19.25 -16.76
N GLN A 181 8.97 -18.72 -17.61
CA GLN A 181 9.27 -17.64 -18.56
C GLN A 181 8.93 -16.25 -18.01
N ASN A 182 8.44 -16.15 -16.76
CA ASN A 182 8.09 -14.89 -16.10
C ASN A 182 9.25 -14.34 -15.24
N LEU A 183 10.50 -14.71 -15.55
CA LEU A 183 11.72 -14.34 -14.81
C LEU A 183 12.52 -13.20 -15.46
N GLY A 184 12.04 -12.59 -16.56
CA GLY A 184 12.75 -11.54 -17.32
C GLY A 184 12.15 -10.12 -17.20
N VAL A 185 12.52 -9.20 -18.09
CA VAL A 185 12.11 -7.77 -18.10
C VAL A 185 10.59 -7.57 -18.33
N ASN A 186 9.93 -8.50 -19.01
CA ASN A 186 8.49 -8.46 -19.29
C ASN A 186 7.69 -9.25 -18.23
N GLN A 187 7.68 -8.76 -16.99
CA GLN A 187 6.90 -9.38 -15.91
C GLN A 187 5.47 -8.84 -15.88
N GLY A 188 4.49 -9.73 -15.81
CA GLY A 188 3.11 -9.33 -15.55
C GLY A 188 2.08 -10.00 -16.44
N THR A 189 0.90 -9.39 -16.46
CA THR A 189 -0.27 -9.90 -17.15
C THR A 189 -0.89 -8.78 -17.96
N LEU A 190 -1.12 -9.00 -19.24
CA LEU A 190 -1.86 -8.08 -20.09
C LEU A 190 -3.34 -8.46 -20.05
N CYS A 191 -4.22 -7.53 -19.71
CA CYS A 191 -5.66 -7.78 -19.84
C CYS A 191 -6.01 -7.97 -21.33
N SER A 192 -6.92 -8.92 -21.64
CA SER A 192 -7.29 -9.26 -23.02
C SER A 192 -7.74 -8.05 -23.86
N SER A 193 -8.38 -7.07 -23.21
CA SER A 193 -8.81 -5.82 -23.85
C SER A 193 -7.65 -4.96 -24.38
N PHE A 194 -6.42 -5.16 -23.90
CA PHE A 194 -5.24 -4.38 -24.30
C PHE A 194 -4.26 -5.16 -25.19
N VAL A 195 -4.57 -6.42 -25.54
CA VAL A 195 -3.73 -7.21 -26.44
C VAL A 195 -3.81 -6.63 -27.86
N THR A 196 -2.70 -6.10 -28.36
CA THR A 196 -2.43 -5.69 -29.75
C THR A 196 -1.03 -6.15 -30.15
N GLU A 197 -0.71 -6.22 -31.45
CA GLU A 197 0.64 -6.54 -31.92
C GLU A 197 1.72 -5.65 -31.29
N ALA A 198 1.44 -4.34 -31.17
CA ALA A 198 2.32 -3.36 -30.53
C ALA A 198 2.54 -3.65 -29.02
N SER A 199 1.48 -4.00 -28.28
CA SER A 199 1.55 -4.27 -26.82
C SER A 199 2.33 -5.54 -26.45
N VAL A 200 2.46 -6.50 -27.38
CA VAL A 200 3.19 -7.76 -27.20
C VAL A 200 4.70 -7.56 -27.34
N MET A 201 5.13 -6.52 -28.08
CA MET A 201 6.53 -6.24 -28.38
C MET A 201 7.13 -5.20 -27.43
N ASN A 202 6.35 -4.22 -26.97
CA ASN A 202 6.78 -3.20 -26.01
C ASN A 202 5.68 -3.00 -24.97
N ALA A 203 5.74 -3.76 -23.88
CA ALA A 203 4.74 -3.64 -22.83
C ALA A 203 5.03 -2.37 -22.01
N ASP A 204 4.33 -1.28 -22.34
CA ASP A 204 4.43 0.00 -21.65
C ASP A 204 4.20 -0.18 -20.14
N GLU A 205 5.21 0.15 -19.34
CA GLU A 205 5.19 0.03 -17.88
C GLU A 205 3.96 0.72 -17.27
N PHE A 206 3.59 1.88 -17.79
CA PHE A 206 2.41 2.63 -17.34
C PHE A 206 1.11 1.83 -17.56
N GLU A 207 0.99 1.16 -18.70
CA GLU A 207 -0.20 0.41 -19.07
C GLU A 207 -0.42 -0.78 -18.13
N ILE A 208 0.66 -1.51 -17.83
CA ILE A 208 0.64 -2.66 -16.91
C ILE A 208 0.39 -2.20 -15.48
N GLU A 209 1.12 -1.19 -15.02
CA GLU A 209 1.14 -0.81 -13.61
C GLU A 209 -0.04 0.07 -13.20
N ILE A 210 -0.62 0.84 -14.13
CA ILE A 210 -1.71 1.77 -13.83
C ILE A 210 -3.01 1.31 -14.50
N VAL A 211 -3.06 1.37 -15.84
CA VAL A 211 -4.31 1.31 -16.60
C VAL A 211 -5.03 -0.03 -16.40
N GLN A 212 -4.29 -1.13 -16.50
CA GLN A 212 -4.86 -2.48 -16.35
C GLN A 212 -5.32 -2.81 -14.95
N LYS A 213 -4.85 -2.06 -13.95
CA LYS A 213 -5.16 -2.32 -12.55
C LYS A 213 -6.36 -1.54 -12.03
N PHE A 214 -6.98 -0.68 -12.85
CA PHE A 214 -8.29 -0.13 -12.54
C PHE A 214 -9.36 -1.23 -12.50
N LYS A 215 -10.30 -1.11 -11.56
CA LYS A 215 -11.48 -1.98 -11.52
C LYS A 215 -12.35 -1.71 -12.74
N ASP A 216 -13.13 -2.70 -13.15
CA ASP A 216 -14.08 -2.60 -14.27
C ASP A 216 -15.38 -1.90 -13.83
N ASP A 217 -15.26 -0.76 -13.12
CA ASP A 217 -16.37 0.12 -12.70
C ASP A 217 -16.46 1.38 -13.59
N ILE A 218 -17.53 2.16 -13.50
CA ILE A 218 -17.76 3.31 -14.40
C ILE A 218 -16.56 4.29 -14.42
N PRO A 219 -16.06 4.80 -13.26
CA PRO A 219 -14.89 5.69 -13.28
C PRO A 219 -13.61 4.99 -13.71
N GLY A 220 -13.44 3.69 -13.41
CA GLY A 220 -12.30 2.90 -13.82
C GLY A 220 -12.26 2.66 -15.34
N ASN A 221 -13.42 2.49 -15.97
CA ASN A 221 -13.54 2.36 -17.42
C ASN A 221 -13.19 3.68 -18.13
N LEU A 222 -13.60 4.83 -17.59
CA LEU A 222 -13.11 6.12 -18.09
C LEU A 222 -11.60 6.24 -17.99
N CYS A 223 -11.01 5.84 -16.85
CA CYS A 223 -9.55 5.85 -16.68
C CYS A 223 -8.79 4.93 -17.67
N LYS A 224 -9.50 3.96 -18.30
CA LYS A 224 -8.96 3.03 -19.31
C LYS A 224 -9.15 3.49 -20.75
N LYS A 225 -10.08 4.42 -21.01
CA LYS A 225 -10.53 4.76 -22.36
C LYS A 225 -10.39 6.24 -22.69
N ASP A 226 -10.63 7.13 -21.74
CA ASP A 226 -10.60 8.57 -21.97
C ASP A 226 -9.17 9.05 -22.26
N PRO A 227 -8.91 9.65 -23.45
CA PRO A 227 -7.56 10.04 -23.85
C PRO A 227 -6.92 11.08 -22.92
N THR A 228 -7.71 11.98 -22.35
CA THR A 228 -7.23 13.04 -21.46
C THR A 228 -6.81 12.48 -20.12
N ILE A 229 -7.62 11.59 -19.52
CA ILE A 229 -7.29 10.91 -18.26
C ILE A 229 -6.04 10.05 -18.43
N ILE A 230 -5.92 9.31 -19.53
CA ILE A 230 -4.75 8.47 -19.82
C ILE A 230 -3.48 9.34 -19.96
N LYS A 231 -3.54 10.46 -20.69
CA LYS A 231 -2.41 11.39 -20.84
C LYS A 231 -2.00 12.02 -19.51
N LEU A 232 -2.97 12.44 -18.69
CA LEU A 232 -2.73 12.92 -17.34
C LEU A 232 -1.99 11.87 -16.50
N GLY A 233 -2.52 10.65 -16.46
CA GLY A 233 -1.92 9.52 -15.75
C GLY A 233 -0.48 9.24 -16.20
N ARG A 234 -0.23 9.23 -17.52
CA ARG A 234 1.09 8.99 -18.10
C ARG A 234 2.10 10.06 -17.69
N LYS A 235 1.74 11.34 -17.71
CA LYS A 235 2.62 12.43 -17.27
C LYS A 235 2.88 12.39 -15.76
N LEU A 236 1.88 12.03 -14.95
CA LEU A 236 2.06 11.83 -13.51
C LEU A 236 2.97 10.63 -13.20
N TRP A 237 2.84 9.53 -13.95
CA TRP A 237 3.72 8.35 -13.84
C TRP A 237 5.16 8.67 -14.20
N ALA A 238 5.37 9.38 -15.33
CA ALA A 238 6.70 9.80 -15.75
C ALA A 238 7.37 10.74 -14.74
N LYS A 239 6.60 11.61 -14.08
CA LYS A 239 7.10 12.52 -13.04
C LYS A 239 7.41 11.81 -11.71
N SER A 240 6.77 10.67 -11.43
CA SER A 240 6.89 10.00 -10.12
C SER A 240 8.17 9.18 -10.03
N ALA A 241 9.17 9.72 -9.31
CA ALA A 241 10.43 9.00 -9.06
C ALA A 241 10.22 7.69 -8.27
N ARG A 242 9.23 7.66 -7.38
CA ARG A 242 8.90 6.48 -6.54
C ARG A 242 7.79 5.61 -7.13
N LYS A 243 7.33 5.92 -8.35
CA LYS A 243 6.26 5.19 -9.05
C LYS A 243 5.04 4.98 -8.13
N GLU A 244 4.57 6.06 -7.49
CA GLU A 244 3.50 6.07 -6.48
C GLU A 244 2.12 5.76 -7.09
N ARG A 245 1.94 4.52 -7.52
CA ARG A 245 0.78 4.02 -8.25
C ARG A 245 -0.55 4.42 -7.62
N ARG A 246 -0.69 4.26 -6.29
CA ARG A 246 -1.94 4.55 -5.59
C ARG A 246 -2.36 6.02 -5.71
N ILE A 247 -1.39 6.94 -5.63
CA ILE A 247 -1.65 8.38 -5.76
C ILE A 247 -2.10 8.71 -7.18
N ILE A 248 -1.39 8.17 -8.17
CA ILE A 248 -1.67 8.42 -9.59
C ILE A 248 -3.03 7.87 -9.99
N MET A 249 -3.35 6.64 -9.57
CA MET A 249 -4.66 6.04 -9.82
C MET A 249 -5.79 6.84 -9.16
N ASN A 250 -5.56 7.38 -7.95
CA ASN A 250 -6.53 8.23 -7.27
C ASN A 250 -6.74 9.56 -7.99
N ASP A 251 -5.68 10.20 -8.49
CA ASP A 251 -5.75 11.44 -9.28
C ASP A 251 -6.53 11.23 -10.59
N MET A 252 -6.23 10.16 -11.34
CA MET A 252 -6.98 9.78 -12.55
C MET A 252 -8.45 9.52 -12.26
N ARG A 253 -8.76 8.78 -11.19
CA ARG A 253 -10.14 8.51 -10.78
C ARG A 253 -10.86 9.75 -10.26
N LEU A 254 -10.16 10.69 -9.65
CA LEU A 254 -10.76 11.96 -9.26
C LEU A 254 -11.20 12.75 -10.49
N PHE A 255 -10.34 12.82 -11.51
CA PHE A 255 -10.69 13.44 -12.78
C PHE A 255 -11.84 12.70 -13.49
N GLY A 256 -11.83 11.37 -13.52
CA GLY A 256 -12.92 10.58 -14.09
C GLY A 256 -14.26 10.76 -13.36
N ARG A 257 -14.26 10.90 -12.03
CA ARG A 257 -15.48 11.22 -11.27
C ARG A 257 -15.98 12.63 -11.53
N LEU A 258 -15.08 13.59 -11.73
CA LEU A 258 -15.44 14.94 -12.13
C LEU A 258 -16.11 14.94 -13.51
N LEU A 259 -15.54 14.20 -14.47
CA LEU A 259 -16.13 14.03 -15.80
C LEU A 259 -17.55 13.47 -15.73
N LEU A 260 -17.75 12.39 -14.98
CA LEU A 260 -19.09 11.81 -14.80
C LEU A 260 -20.10 12.79 -14.22
N GLU A 261 -19.68 13.63 -13.28
CA GLU A 261 -20.58 14.62 -12.71
C GLU A 261 -20.89 15.75 -13.68
N VAL A 262 -19.93 16.19 -14.49
CA VAL A 262 -20.15 17.17 -15.57
C VAL A 262 -21.13 16.62 -16.60
N GLN A 263 -20.96 15.36 -17.03
CA GLN A 263 -21.87 14.68 -17.97
C GLN A 263 -23.32 14.71 -17.46
N LYS A 264 -23.53 14.38 -16.17
CA LYS A 264 -24.86 14.45 -15.56
C LYS A 264 -25.44 15.85 -15.52
N VAL A 265 -24.64 16.84 -15.12
CA VAL A 265 -25.08 18.24 -14.99
C VAL A 265 -25.36 18.88 -16.36
N ALA A 266 -24.62 18.48 -17.39
CA ALA A 266 -24.82 18.92 -18.77
C ALA A 266 -25.88 18.09 -19.53
N HIS A 267 -26.36 16.98 -18.96
CA HIS A 267 -27.20 16.00 -19.63
C HIS A 267 -26.59 15.47 -20.96
N ASP A 268 -25.26 15.32 -20.99
CA ASP A 268 -24.53 14.82 -22.15
C ASP A 268 -23.46 13.79 -21.74
N ASP A 269 -23.77 12.51 -21.98
CA ASP A 269 -22.87 11.39 -21.68
C ASP A 269 -21.68 11.27 -22.66
N ASN A 270 -21.68 12.05 -23.76
CA ASN A 270 -20.61 12.02 -24.77
C ASN A 270 -19.43 12.93 -24.44
N LEU A 271 -19.59 13.83 -23.46
CA LEU A 271 -18.48 14.70 -23.03
C LEU A 271 -17.27 13.85 -22.63
N THR A 272 -16.10 14.30 -23.03
CA THR A 272 -14.81 13.68 -22.74
C THR A 272 -14.02 14.51 -21.75
N GLY A 273 -12.91 13.97 -21.26
CA GLY A 273 -12.00 14.72 -20.40
C GLY A 273 -11.39 15.96 -21.06
N ALA A 274 -11.36 16.04 -22.40
CA ALA A 274 -10.95 17.25 -23.11
C ALA A 274 -11.98 18.37 -22.98
N ASP A 275 -13.28 18.03 -23.05
CA ASP A 275 -14.39 18.98 -22.98
C ASP A 275 -14.52 19.63 -21.59
N LEU A 276 -14.00 18.98 -20.55
CA LEU A 276 -13.85 19.58 -19.21
C LEU A 276 -12.92 20.79 -19.17
N LEU A 277 -12.03 20.92 -20.16
CA LEU A 277 -11.06 22.00 -20.28
C LEU A 277 -11.49 23.00 -21.37
N ASP A 278 -12.76 22.98 -21.76
CA ASP A 278 -13.38 23.95 -22.65
C ASP A 278 -14.18 24.97 -21.83
N ARG A 279 -14.09 26.26 -22.18
CA ARG A 279 -14.83 27.34 -21.50
C ARG A 279 -16.35 27.18 -21.61
N VAL A 280 -16.86 26.55 -22.67
CA VAL A 280 -18.31 26.33 -22.87
C VAL A 280 -18.90 25.50 -21.74
N ASN A 281 -18.12 24.57 -21.18
CA ASN A 281 -18.55 23.70 -20.10
C ASN A 281 -18.24 24.25 -18.70
N PHE A 282 -17.75 25.49 -18.58
CA PHE A 282 -17.29 26.04 -17.30
C PHE A 282 -18.40 26.13 -16.25
N GLU A 283 -19.62 26.49 -16.65
CA GLU A 283 -20.75 26.57 -15.72
C GLU A 283 -21.15 25.17 -15.22
N HIS A 284 -21.26 24.19 -16.13
CA HIS A 284 -21.50 22.79 -15.78
C HIS A 284 -20.40 22.24 -14.86
N LEU A 285 -19.14 22.60 -15.12
CA LEU A 285 -17.99 22.24 -14.28
C LEU A 285 -18.10 22.84 -12.87
N SER A 286 -18.43 24.13 -12.74
CA SER A 286 -18.58 24.80 -11.45
C SER A 286 -19.70 24.16 -10.60
N LYS A 287 -20.84 23.84 -11.22
CA LYS A 287 -21.94 23.11 -10.60
C LYS A 287 -21.52 21.69 -10.18
N ALA A 288 -20.85 20.95 -11.06
CA ALA A 288 -20.35 19.60 -10.78
C ALA A 288 -19.34 19.57 -9.62
N ILE A 289 -18.43 20.54 -9.54
CA ILE A 289 -17.50 20.67 -8.40
C ILE A 289 -18.29 20.86 -7.11
N THR A 290 -19.33 21.69 -7.12
CA THR A 290 -20.18 21.95 -5.96
C THR A 290 -20.92 20.67 -5.52
N ASN A 291 -21.55 19.95 -6.45
CA ASN A 291 -22.24 18.68 -6.18
C ASN A 291 -21.32 17.63 -5.57
N LEU A 292 -20.11 17.45 -6.11
CA LEU A 292 -19.16 16.45 -5.60
C LEU A 292 -18.60 16.79 -4.21
N THR A 293 -18.58 18.08 -3.87
CA THR A 293 -17.88 18.58 -2.68
C THR A 293 -18.82 18.97 -1.56
N SER A 294 -20.13 18.97 -1.77
CA SER A 294 -21.15 19.03 -0.72
C SER A 294 -21.57 17.61 -0.31
N ASN A 295 -21.97 17.41 0.94
CA ASN A 295 -22.71 16.22 1.35
C ASN A 295 -24.21 16.53 1.42
N GLU A 296 -25.02 15.53 1.76
CA GLU A 296 -26.49 15.62 1.87
C GLU A 296 -26.96 16.69 2.86
N HIS A 297 -26.09 17.07 3.82
CA HIS A 297 -26.36 18.10 4.82
C HIS A 297 -25.69 19.45 4.49
N GLY A 298 -25.18 19.64 3.27
CA GLY A 298 -24.52 20.88 2.85
C GLY A 298 -23.11 21.12 3.41
N HIS A 299 -22.54 20.16 4.15
CA HIS A 299 -21.16 20.26 4.62
C HIS A 299 -20.15 20.12 3.47
N LEU A 300 -19.30 21.13 3.36
CA LEU A 300 -18.21 21.20 2.39
C LEU A 300 -17.05 20.23 2.73
N LYS A 301 -16.78 19.30 1.81
CA LYS A 301 -15.58 18.46 1.72
C LYS A 301 -14.40 19.29 1.20
N ALA A 302 -13.91 20.22 2.02
CA ALA A 302 -12.91 21.22 1.63
C ALA A 302 -11.64 20.63 0.98
N GLY A 303 -11.08 19.55 1.53
CA GLY A 303 -9.90 18.90 0.96
C GLY A 303 -10.12 18.31 -0.44
N LEU A 304 -11.32 17.77 -0.70
CA LEU A 304 -11.70 17.25 -2.02
C LEU A 304 -11.85 18.40 -3.02
N LYS A 305 -12.49 19.50 -2.63
CA LYS A 305 -12.67 20.68 -3.50
C LYS A 305 -11.33 21.23 -3.97
N LEU A 306 -10.37 21.40 -3.06
CA LEU A 306 -9.01 21.81 -3.42
C LEU A 306 -8.32 20.78 -4.32
N ALA A 307 -8.45 19.48 -4.02
CA ALA A 307 -7.86 18.43 -4.86
C ALA A 307 -8.38 18.48 -6.30
N ILE A 308 -9.66 18.80 -6.50
CA ILE A 308 -10.25 19.01 -7.82
C ILE A 308 -9.63 20.24 -8.52
N GLY A 309 -9.51 21.39 -7.84
CA GLY A 309 -8.86 22.56 -8.43
C GLY A 309 -7.43 22.27 -8.89
N TYR A 310 -6.65 21.55 -8.08
CA TYR A 310 -5.28 21.19 -8.45
C TYR A 310 -5.20 20.11 -9.55
N ILE A 311 -6.17 19.19 -9.64
CA ILE A 311 -6.19 18.23 -10.76
C ILE A 311 -6.49 18.94 -12.07
N LEU A 312 -7.39 19.92 -12.08
CA LEU A 312 -7.67 20.76 -13.25
C LEU A 312 -6.41 21.50 -13.71
N LYS A 313 -5.69 22.18 -12.80
CA LYS A 313 -4.41 22.85 -13.12
C LYS A 313 -3.36 21.90 -13.71
N LYS A 314 -3.27 20.66 -13.20
CA LYS A 314 -2.40 19.62 -13.78
C LYS A 314 -2.85 19.22 -15.19
N SER A 315 -4.16 19.00 -15.39
CA SER A 315 -4.72 18.60 -16.68
C SER A 315 -4.55 19.67 -17.76
N ILE A 316 -4.78 20.95 -17.43
CA ILE A 316 -4.51 22.10 -18.31
C ILE A 316 -3.07 22.03 -18.83
N LYS A 317 -2.09 21.92 -17.93
CA LYS A 317 -0.67 21.87 -18.31
C LYS A 317 -0.34 20.66 -19.20
N VAL A 318 -0.92 19.49 -18.91
CA VAL A 318 -0.70 18.27 -19.68
C VAL A 318 -1.31 18.38 -21.08
N MET A 319 -2.56 18.84 -21.18
CA MET A 319 -3.30 18.91 -22.44
C MET A 319 -2.80 20.03 -23.33
N LYS A 320 -2.47 21.20 -22.79
CA LYS A 320 -1.80 22.28 -23.53
C LYS A 320 -0.50 21.77 -24.16
N GLY A 321 0.37 21.14 -23.37
CA GLY A 321 1.62 20.58 -23.86
C GLY A 321 1.39 19.54 -24.96
N HIS A 322 0.37 18.69 -24.82
CA HIS A 322 0.00 17.72 -25.84
C HIS A 322 -0.47 18.38 -27.14
N TYR A 323 -1.36 19.37 -27.08
CA TYR A 323 -1.86 20.05 -28.28
C TYR A 323 -0.77 20.79 -29.03
N ILE A 324 0.16 21.43 -28.32
CA ILE A 324 1.36 22.05 -28.94
C ILE A 324 2.21 20.98 -29.64
N GLN A 325 2.44 19.83 -29.01
CA GLN A 325 3.23 18.74 -29.60
C GLN A 325 2.59 18.16 -30.87
N GLU A 326 1.27 18.15 -30.96
CA GLU A 326 0.51 17.64 -32.11
C GLU A 326 0.17 18.72 -33.16
N ASN A 327 0.72 19.93 -33.04
CA ASN A 327 0.39 21.10 -33.89
C ASN A 327 -1.11 21.49 -33.89
N LYS A 328 -1.81 21.21 -32.80
CA LYS A 328 -3.23 21.54 -32.57
C LYS A 328 -3.39 22.89 -31.88
N MET A 329 -3.04 23.96 -32.59
CA MET A 329 -2.92 25.29 -31.99
C MET A 329 -4.26 25.86 -31.50
N LYS A 330 -5.37 25.60 -32.21
CA LYS A 330 -6.70 26.07 -31.81
C LYS A 330 -7.13 25.48 -30.46
N GLU A 331 -6.93 24.18 -30.29
CA GLU A 331 -7.22 23.47 -29.05
C GLU A 331 -6.29 23.90 -27.91
N SER A 332 -5.03 24.21 -28.21
CA SER A 332 -4.10 24.79 -27.23
C SER A 332 -4.57 26.18 -26.75
N GLU A 333 -5.00 27.05 -27.66
CA GLU A 333 -5.56 28.36 -27.32
C GLU A 333 -6.83 28.24 -26.49
N GLU A 334 -7.69 27.26 -26.78
CA GLU A 334 -8.90 27.02 -25.99
C GLU A 334 -8.57 26.67 -24.54
N VAL A 335 -7.61 25.76 -24.34
CA VAL A 335 -7.14 25.39 -23.00
C VAL A 335 -6.52 26.59 -22.26
N ASP A 336 -5.86 27.51 -22.97
CA ASP A 336 -5.33 28.75 -22.38
C ASP A 336 -6.44 29.69 -21.93
N ARG A 337 -7.47 29.89 -22.76
CA ARG A 337 -8.65 30.69 -22.39
C ARG A 337 -9.39 30.09 -21.21
N PHE A 338 -9.59 28.77 -21.19
CA PHE A 338 -10.14 28.05 -20.05
C PHE A 338 -9.28 28.23 -18.78
N SER A 339 -7.95 28.13 -18.92
CA SER A 339 -7.03 28.36 -17.79
C SER A 339 -7.17 29.76 -17.21
N ALA A 340 -7.25 30.78 -18.07
CA ALA A 340 -7.47 32.16 -17.62
C ALA A 340 -8.81 32.31 -16.90
N LEU A 341 -9.89 31.73 -17.45
CA LEU A 341 -11.21 31.74 -16.83
C LEU A 341 -11.22 31.06 -15.45
N LEU A 342 -10.53 29.92 -15.32
CA LEU A 342 -10.40 29.21 -14.04
C LEU A 342 -9.65 30.04 -13.00
N GLU A 343 -8.57 30.75 -13.37
CA GLU A 343 -7.83 31.61 -12.44
C GLU A 343 -8.67 32.81 -12.00
N LEU A 344 -9.39 33.46 -12.92
CA LEU A 344 -10.31 34.56 -12.59
C LEU A 344 -11.42 34.14 -11.62
N ASN A 345 -11.87 32.89 -11.71
CA ASN A 345 -12.92 32.33 -10.85
C ASN A 345 -12.38 31.56 -9.64
N TRP A 346 -11.06 31.54 -9.42
CA TRP A 346 -10.45 30.64 -8.45
C TRP A 346 -10.94 30.93 -7.02
N GLU A 347 -10.93 32.19 -6.60
CA GLU A 347 -11.35 32.56 -5.25
C GLU A 347 -12.83 32.28 -5.02
N PHE A 348 -13.69 32.61 -5.98
CA PHE A 348 -15.13 32.33 -5.91
C PHE A 348 -15.44 30.85 -5.73
N ILE A 349 -14.67 29.96 -6.36
CA ILE A 349 -14.89 28.52 -6.28
C ILE A 349 -14.18 27.92 -5.05
N PHE A 350 -12.94 28.31 -4.75
CA PHE A 350 -12.06 27.56 -3.84
C PHE A 350 -11.73 28.26 -2.52
N PHE A 351 -12.02 29.56 -2.34
CA PHE A 351 -11.64 30.32 -1.15
C PHE A 351 -12.13 29.68 0.16
N ASN A 352 -13.43 29.36 0.26
CA ASN A 352 -14.01 28.74 1.45
C ASN A 352 -13.38 27.38 1.79
N ALA A 353 -12.97 26.61 0.76
CA ALA A 353 -12.29 25.34 0.96
C ALA A 353 -10.85 25.54 1.47
N GLN A 354 -10.16 26.56 0.94
CA GLN A 354 -8.83 26.95 1.39
C GLN A 354 -8.85 27.40 2.86
N LEU A 355 -9.76 28.30 3.22
CA LEU A 355 -9.92 28.80 4.58
C LEU A 355 -10.19 27.67 5.57
N LYS A 356 -11.14 26.77 5.28
CA LYS A 356 -11.43 25.61 6.16
C LYS A 356 -10.21 24.70 6.34
N CYS A 357 -9.44 24.46 5.28
CA CYS A 357 -8.22 23.65 5.38
C CYS A 357 -7.11 24.35 6.18
N GLU A 358 -7.03 25.68 6.12
CA GLU A 358 -6.11 26.50 6.93
C GLU A 358 -6.52 26.54 8.40
N GLN A 359 -7.79 26.81 8.70
CA GLN A 359 -8.35 26.76 10.05
C GLN A 359 -8.13 25.40 10.71
N ARG A 360 -8.39 24.29 9.98
CA ARG A 360 -8.11 22.95 10.49
C ARG A 360 -6.62 22.76 10.81
N ARG A 361 -5.72 23.32 10.00
CA ARG A 361 -4.27 23.27 10.28
C ARG A 361 -3.90 24.08 11.53
N GLN A 362 -4.56 25.20 11.79
CA GLN A 362 -4.33 26.02 12.98
C GLN A 362 -4.93 25.40 14.24
N ASN A 363 -6.13 24.84 14.18
CA ASN A 363 -6.76 24.15 15.32
C ASN A 363 -5.89 22.99 15.82
N LEU A 364 -5.26 22.24 14.91
CA LEU A 364 -4.33 21.16 15.25
C LEU A 364 -3.04 21.62 15.98
N ARG A 365 -2.85 22.93 16.22
CA ARG A 365 -1.72 23.51 16.97
C ARG A 365 -2.11 24.01 18.36
N LYS A 366 -3.40 23.96 18.73
CA LYS A 366 -3.87 24.51 20.01
C LYS A 366 -3.44 23.59 21.17
N PRO A 367 -2.86 24.11 22.27
CA PRO A 367 -2.44 23.30 23.42
C PRO A 367 -3.59 22.59 24.15
N ALA A 368 -4.81 23.14 24.10
CA ALA A 368 -6.00 22.54 24.73
C ALA A 368 -6.39 21.17 24.14
N ASP A 369 -5.83 20.82 22.99
CA ASP A 369 -6.10 19.60 22.25
C ASP A 369 -5.07 18.48 22.56
N MET A 370 -4.16 18.68 23.51
CA MET A 370 -3.05 17.78 23.81
C MET A 370 -3.48 16.68 24.80
N PRO A 371 -2.89 15.46 24.73
CA PRO A 371 -3.17 14.42 25.72
C PRO A 371 -2.67 14.87 27.10
N VAL A 372 -3.35 14.45 28.16
CA VAL A 372 -2.94 14.70 29.55
C VAL A 372 -1.72 13.84 29.87
N GLU A 373 -0.88 14.30 30.81
CA GLU A 373 0.37 13.62 31.18
C GLU A 373 0.16 12.18 31.65
N ASP A 374 -0.89 11.92 32.44
CA ASP A 374 -1.24 10.58 32.93
C ASP A 374 -1.50 9.59 31.79
N ASP A 375 -2.27 10.00 30.77
CA ASP A 375 -2.56 9.15 29.59
C ASP A 375 -1.27 8.79 28.83
N ILE A 376 -0.31 9.72 28.80
CA ILE A 376 0.98 9.51 28.14
C ILE A 376 1.84 8.51 28.92
N LEU A 377 1.83 8.59 30.26
CA LEU A 377 2.54 7.64 31.11
C LEU A 377 1.94 6.23 31.00
N VAL A 378 0.61 6.11 31.00
CA VAL A 378 -0.07 4.84 30.80
C VAL A 378 0.28 4.25 29.43
N PHE A 379 0.22 5.07 28.37
CA PHE A 379 0.63 4.64 27.04
C PHE A 379 2.12 4.23 26.99
N ARG A 380 2.99 4.96 27.70
CA ARG A 380 4.44 4.70 27.78
C ARG A 380 4.76 3.36 28.36
N ASN A 381 4.20 3.09 29.51
CA ASN A 381 4.41 1.83 30.22
C ASN A 381 3.87 0.69 29.36
N PHE A 382 2.69 0.87 28.73
CA PHE A 382 2.12 -0.15 27.87
C PHE A 382 3.01 -0.50 26.67
N VAL A 383 3.48 0.47 25.89
CA VAL A 383 4.35 0.19 24.72
C VAL A 383 5.74 -0.28 25.10
N THR A 384 6.14 -0.11 26.36
CA THR A 384 7.46 -0.54 26.88
C THR A 384 7.42 -1.94 27.45
N ASP A 385 6.37 -2.28 28.20
CA ASP A 385 6.30 -3.52 28.96
C ASP A 385 5.61 -4.64 28.19
N GLU A 386 4.59 -4.33 27.38
CA GLU A 386 3.84 -5.34 26.64
C GLU A 386 4.72 -6.13 25.65
N PRO A 387 5.61 -5.51 24.85
CA PRO A 387 6.53 -6.27 23.99
C PRO A 387 7.43 -7.23 24.77
N LYS A 388 7.91 -6.83 25.96
CA LYS A 388 8.77 -7.66 26.82
C LYS A 388 8.00 -8.89 27.33
N LYS A 389 6.75 -8.71 27.76
CA LYS A 389 5.86 -9.80 28.17
C LYS A 389 5.55 -10.76 27.03
N MET A 390 5.36 -10.25 25.81
CA MET A 390 5.06 -11.08 24.64
C MET A 390 6.23 -11.97 24.21
N ILE A 391 7.47 -11.57 24.50
CA ILE A 391 8.67 -12.33 24.09
C ILE A 391 9.37 -13.05 25.26
N SER A 392 8.86 -12.92 26.49
CA SER A 392 9.49 -13.51 27.66
C SER A 392 9.34 -15.02 27.75
N ASP A 393 8.27 -15.58 27.17
CA ASP A 393 8.06 -17.03 27.11
C ASP A 393 8.68 -17.60 25.82
N PRO A 394 9.80 -18.34 25.90
CA PRO A 394 10.44 -18.94 24.73
C PRO A 394 9.63 -20.08 24.10
N TYR A 395 8.62 -20.62 24.79
CA TYR A 395 7.77 -21.71 24.30
C TYR A 395 6.46 -21.22 23.68
N HIS A 396 6.13 -19.93 23.84
CA HIS A 396 4.94 -19.34 23.23
C HIS A 396 5.07 -19.33 21.71
N LYS A 397 4.10 -19.95 21.03
CA LYS A 397 4.02 -19.92 19.57
C LYS A 397 3.24 -18.69 19.14
N HIS A 398 3.95 -17.68 18.66
CA HIS A 398 3.35 -16.44 18.16
C HIS A 398 2.50 -16.72 16.92
N ASP A 399 1.22 -16.34 16.99
CA ASP A 399 0.32 -16.39 15.85
C ASP A 399 0.33 -15.07 15.05
N MET A 400 -0.53 -14.98 14.04
CA MET A 400 -0.68 -13.76 13.24
C MET A 400 -1.16 -12.55 14.09
N HIS A 401 -2.00 -12.77 15.10
CA HIS A 401 -2.52 -11.71 15.94
C HIS A 401 -1.41 -11.15 16.86
N ASP A 402 -0.61 -12.04 17.45
CA ASP A 402 0.57 -11.66 18.25
C ASP A 402 1.58 -10.86 17.42
N PHE A 403 1.85 -11.30 16.20
CA PHE A 403 2.70 -10.56 15.26
C PHE A 403 2.19 -9.15 15.02
N VAL A 404 0.89 -9.02 14.74
CA VAL A 404 0.25 -7.72 14.45
C VAL A 404 0.33 -6.80 15.65
N LEU A 405 0.10 -7.31 16.86
CA LEU A 405 0.17 -6.54 18.09
C LEU A 405 1.62 -6.10 18.38
N LEU A 406 2.58 -7.03 18.38
CA LEU A 406 4.00 -6.75 18.63
C LEU A 406 4.54 -5.71 17.64
N ARG A 407 4.24 -5.88 16.36
CA ARG A 407 4.58 -4.92 15.29
C ARG A 407 3.97 -3.54 15.56
N ASN A 408 2.70 -3.47 15.95
CA ASN A 408 2.02 -2.20 16.19
C ASN A 408 2.59 -1.47 17.42
N LEU A 409 2.92 -2.22 18.49
CA LEU A 409 3.58 -1.69 19.69
C LEU A 409 4.96 -1.10 19.35
N LEU A 410 5.78 -1.83 18.59
CA LEU A 410 7.10 -1.37 18.14
C LEU A 410 7.01 -0.11 17.26
N VAL A 411 6.08 -0.09 16.29
CA VAL A 411 5.86 1.09 15.43
C VAL A 411 5.41 2.29 16.26
N ALA A 412 4.52 2.09 17.23
CA ALA A 412 4.05 3.16 18.11
C ALA A 412 5.20 3.72 18.95
N LYS A 413 5.95 2.83 19.62
CA LYS A 413 7.10 3.20 20.46
C LYS A 413 8.16 3.95 19.67
N LEU A 414 8.62 3.42 18.53
CA LEU A 414 9.63 4.08 17.71
C LEU A 414 9.14 5.42 17.14
N THR A 415 7.84 5.55 16.84
CA THR A 415 7.26 6.82 16.39
C THR A 415 7.30 7.89 17.47
N LEU A 416 6.93 7.54 18.71
CA LEU A 416 6.93 8.46 19.84
C LEU A 416 8.35 8.80 20.27
N PHE A 417 9.21 7.79 20.45
CA PHE A 417 10.60 7.96 20.87
C PHE A 417 11.38 8.88 19.92
N ASN A 418 11.24 8.68 18.61
CA ASN A 418 11.93 9.51 17.62
C ASN A 418 11.20 10.82 17.29
N ALA A 419 10.06 11.10 17.94
CA ALA A 419 9.18 12.22 17.64
C ALA A 419 8.94 12.40 16.13
N ARG A 420 8.63 11.31 15.41
CA ARG A 420 8.48 11.25 13.94
C ARG A 420 7.04 11.16 13.49
N ARG A 421 6.80 11.30 12.17
CA ARG A 421 5.46 11.00 11.62
C ARG A 421 5.31 9.49 11.68
N GLY A 422 4.14 8.95 12.04
CA GLY A 422 3.95 7.49 12.14
C GLY A 422 4.34 6.72 10.87
N GLY A 423 4.25 7.35 9.70
CA GLY A 423 4.71 6.74 8.45
C GLY A 423 6.23 6.66 8.25
N GLU A 424 7.07 7.25 9.11
CA GLU A 424 8.53 7.17 9.01
C GLU A 424 9.02 5.83 9.58
N PRO A 425 8.89 5.52 10.89
CA PRO A 425 9.27 4.21 11.42
C PRO A 425 8.58 3.04 10.70
N ALA A 426 7.29 3.19 10.37
CA ALA A 426 6.53 2.14 9.67
C ALA A 426 7.09 1.77 8.28
N ARG A 427 7.87 2.64 7.64
CA ARG A 427 8.47 2.41 6.31
C ARG A 427 9.88 1.83 6.35
N LEU A 428 10.44 1.57 7.53
CA LEU A 428 11.80 1.06 7.66
C LEU A 428 11.93 -0.27 6.90
N LEU A 429 13.05 -0.44 6.21
CA LEU A 429 13.40 -1.65 5.48
C LEU A 429 14.17 -2.63 6.38
N LEU A 430 14.12 -3.92 6.04
CA LEU A 430 14.96 -4.93 6.68
C LEU A 430 16.46 -4.61 6.50
N THR A 431 16.85 -4.15 5.31
CA THR A 431 18.25 -3.75 5.05
C THR A 431 18.69 -2.59 5.94
N GLU A 432 17.83 -1.58 6.13
CA GLU A 432 18.12 -0.44 7.02
C GLU A 432 18.24 -0.89 8.49
N TRP A 433 17.52 -1.93 8.90
CA TRP A 433 17.66 -2.57 10.22
C TRP A 433 18.95 -3.36 10.34
N GLU A 434 19.32 -4.17 9.33
CA GLU A 434 20.56 -4.94 9.30
C GLU A 434 21.79 -4.04 9.43
N GLU A 435 21.82 -2.91 8.70
CA GLU A 435 22.86 -1.88 8.81
C GLU A 435 22.94 -1.31 10.25
N ALA A 436 21.78 -1.03 10.86
CA ALA A 436 21.70 -0.53 12.23
C ALA A 436 22.21 -1.57 13.25
N GLN A 437 21.86 -2.85 13.08
CA GLN A 437 22.28 -3.94 13.95
C GLN A 437 23.81 -4.09 13.95
N LYS A 438 24.41 -4.02 12.75
CA LYS A 438 25.87 -4.00 12.53
C LYS A 438 26.56 -2.73 13.02
N GLY A 439 25.81 -1.68 13.34
CA GLY A 439 26.36 -0.40 13.81
C GLY A 439 27.06 0.39 12.70
N GLU A 440 26.71 0.18 11.42
CA GLU A 440 27.40 0.80 10.27
C GLU A 440 27.40 2.34 10.32
N TRP A 441 26.41 2.92 11.00
CA TRP A 441 26.17 4.36 11.06
C TRP A 441 26.73 5.05 12.30
N ILE A 442 27.29 4.30 13.24
CA ILE A 442 27.87 4.82 14.48
C ILE A 442 29.38 4.61 14.44
N ASP A 443 30.13 5.72 14.41
CA ASP A 443 31.60 5.69 14.36
C ASP A 443 32.17 5.48 15.77
N SER A 444 32.77 4.31 16.02
CA SER A 444 33.36 3.93 17.31
C SER A 444 34.42 4.94 17.79
N GLN A 445 35.20 5.53 16.86
CA GLN A 445 36.20 6.54 17.22
C GLN A 445 35.57 7.87 17.66
N GLN A 446 34.34 8.17 17.22
CA GLN A 446 33.60 9.35 17.69
C GLN A 446 33.03 9.11 19.09
N ILE A 447 32.59 7.89 19.40
CA ILE A 447 32.11 7.53 20.75
C ILE A 447 33.23 7.61 21.78
N GLU A 448 34.44 7.16 21.43
CA GLU A 448 35.60 7.20 22.34
C GLU A 448 36.02 8.62 22.72
N ARG A 449 35.73 9.62 21.87
CA ARG A 449 36.03 11.03 22.12
C ARG A 449 35.00 11.74 23.02
N ILE A 450 33.92 11.05 23.40
CA ILE A 450 32.90 11.60 24.30
C ILE A 450 33.40 11.43 25.72
N ASN A 451 33.63 12.56 26.40
CA ASN A 451 34.16 12.60 27.76
C ASN A 451 33.09 12.33 28.83
N ASP A 452 31.82 12.59 28.53
CA ASP A 452 30.71 12.28 29.45
C ASP A 452 30.35 10.81 29.35
N SER A 453 30.52 10.08 30.46
CA SER A 453 30.20 8.65 30.56
C SER A 453 28.71 8.38 30.30
N SER A 454 27.83 9.29 30.68
CA SER A 454 26.39 9.13 30.55
C SER A 454 25.94 9.26 29.10
N GLU A 455 26.48 10.25 28.38
CA GLU A 455 26.28 10.41 26.94
C GLU A 455 26.85 9.22 26.16
N LYS A 456 28.02 8.72 26.55
CA LYS A 456 28.65 7.55 25.94
C LYS A 456 27.80 6.28 26.12
N GLU A 457 27.27 6.05 27.32
CA GLU A 457 26.39 4.92 27.62
C GLU A 457 25.08 4.99 26.83
N LEU A 458 24.46 6.17 26.76
CA LEU A 458 23.22 6.38 25.99
C LEU A 458 23.39 6.01 24.51
N ILE A 459 24.51 6.39 23.88
CA ILE A 459 24.78 6.08 22.48
C ILE A 459 24.95 4.58 22.28
N ASN A 460 25.68 3.92 23.19
CA ASN A 460 25.91 2.48 23.13
C ASN A 460 24.60 1.68 23.34
N ASP A 461 23.66 2.24 24.10
CA ASP A 461 22.34 1.66 24.33
C ASP A 461 21.34 1.90 23.19
N MET A 462 21.76 2.51 22.07
CA MET A 462 20.91 2.73 20.92
C MET A 462 21.53 2.23 19.61
N LYS A 463 20.68 1.73 18.71
CA LYS A 463 21.05 1.49 17.30
C LYS A 463 20.53 2.62 16.43
N LEU A 464 21.23 2.89 15.32
CA LEU A 464 20.91 3.99 14.40
C LEU A 464 20.70 3.45 12.99
N ALA A 465 19.52 3.69 12.41
CA ALA A 465 19.26 3.56 10.98
C ALA A 465 19.07 4.91 10.32
N TYR A 466 19.30 4.96 9.01
CA TYR A 466 18.92 6.08 8.16
C TYR A 466 17.88 5.67 7.14
N GLN A 467 16.78 6.42 7.11
CA GLN A 467 15.68 6.20 6.16
C GLN A 467 15.52 7.39 5.20
N SER A 468 15.09 7.13 3.97
CA SER A 468 14.71 8.19 3.03
C SER A 468 13.46 8.97 3.46
N GLY A 469 13.59 10.29 3.69
CA GLY A 469 12.47 11.17 4.03
C GLY A 469 11.39 11.28 2.92
N LYS A 470 10.18 11.75 3.26
CA LYS A 470 9.08 11.92 2.28
C LYS A 470 9.47 12.94 1.20
N GLY A 471 9.56 12.51 -0.06
CA GLY A 471 9.77 13.39 -1.21
C GLY A 471 11.16 14.04 -1.29
N SER A 472 12.12 13.64 -0.47
CA SER A 472 13.48 14.19 -0.47
C SER A 472 14.53 13.09 -0.61
N ARG A 473 15.69 13.43 -1.18
CA ARG A 473 16.90 12.61 -1.13
C ARG A 473 17.62 12.66 0.23
N ARG A 474 17.07 13.37 1.22
CA ARG A 474 17.67 13.49 2.54
C ARG A 474 17.32 12.27 3.38
N LEU A 475 18.36 11.70 3.97
CA LEU A 475 18.26 10.65 4.97
C LEU A 475 17.77 11.26 6.29
N VAL A 476 16.99 10.46 7.02
CA VAL A 476 16.37 10.80 8.29
C VAL A 476 16.82 9.74 9.29
N PRO A 477 17.46 10.13 10.41
CA PRO A 477 17.87 9.17 11.43
C PRO A 477 16.66 8.62 12.17
N VAL A 478 16.70 7.31 12.45
CA VAL A 478 15.80 6.60 13.35
C VAL A 478 16.64 5.84 14.38
N LEU A 479 16.42 6.17 15.65
CA LEU A 479 17.03 5.53 16.81
C LEU A 479 16.16 4.36 17.27
N PHE A 480 16.80 3.24 17.57
CA PHE A 480 16.21 2.08 18.21
C PHE A 480 16.71 2.01 19.65
N PRO A 481 15.84 2.23 20.65
CA PRO A 481 16.18 2.01 22.05
C PRO A 481 16.54 0.54 22.31
N LYS A 482 17.51 0.28 23.20
CA LYS A 482 17.96 -1.06 23.61
C LYS A 482 16.83 -2.04 23.86
N ASP A 483 15.81 -1.59 24.57
CA ASP A 483 14.70 -2.42 25.01
C ASP A 483 13.71 -2.78 23.89
N THR A 484 13.85 -2.18 22.70
CA THR A 484 13.10 -2.57 21.50
C THR A 484 13.80 -3.67 20.70
N ILE A 485 15.11 -3.84 20.86
CA ILE A 485 15.93 -4.71 20.02
C ILE A 485 15.46 -6.17 20.08
N PRO A 486 15.25 -6.80 21.27
CA PRO A 486 14.85 -8.22 21.32
C PRO A 486 13.48 -8.46 20.67
N ALA A 487 12.55 -7.51 20.83
CA ALA A 487 11.24 -7.58 20.21
C ALA A 487 11.30 -7.42 18.69
N ILE A 488 12.20 -6.58 18.17
CA ILE A 488 12.42 -6.42 16.73
C ILE A 488 13.04 -7.70 16.15
N GLU A 489 14.04 -8.27 16.82
CA GLU A 489 14.67 -9.53 16.41
C GLU A 489 13.64 -10.67 16.37
N LYS A 490 12.80 -10.79 17.40
CA LYS A 490 11.70 -11.78 17.40
C LYS A 490 10.71 -11.53 16.28
N LEU A 491 10.36 -10.26 16.00
CA LEU A 491 9.47 -9.90 14.89
C LEU A 491 10.05 -10.31 13.52
N VAL A 492 11.37 -10.24 13.35
CA VAL A 492 12.06 -10.66 12.12
C VAL A 492 12.10 -12.19 12.00
N GLU A 493 12.31 -12.90 13.11
CA GLU A 493 12.36 -14.36 13.20
C GLU A 493 11.04 -15.03 12.76
N ILE A 494 9.90 -14.60 13.33
CA ILE A 494 8.60 -15.28 13.17
C ILE A 494 7.86 -14.93 11.86
N ARG A 495 8.47 -14.19 10.92
CA ARG A 495 7.81 -13.68 9.71
C ARG A 495 7.14 -14.78 8.87
N ALA A 496 7.85 -15.90 8.66
CA ALA A 496 7.36 -17.00 7.83
C ALA A 496 6.14 -17.69 8.46
N GLU A 497 6.17 -17.87 9.78
CA GLU A 497 5.13 -18.52 10.57
C GLU A 497 3.83 -17.68 10.59
N CYS A 498 3.97 -16.36 10.61
CA CYS A 498 2.85 -15.42 10.63
C CYS A 498 2.32 -15.02 9.23
N GLY A 499 2.72 -15.73 8.17
CA GLY A 499 2.18 -15.55 6.81
C GLY A 499 2.63 -14.26 6.11
N ILE A 500 3.78 -13.70 6.50
CA ILE A 500 4.41 -12.58 5.80
C ILE A 500 5.02 -13.08 4.48
N ALA A 501 4.87 -12.29 3.41
CA ALA A 501 5.51 -12.63 2.14
C ALA A 501 7.04 -12.64 2.28
N GLU A 502 7.68 -13.70 1.80
CA GLU A 502 9.13 -13.90 1.81
C GLU A 502 9.89 -12.72 1.19
N ASN A 503 9.32 -12.10 0.16
CA ASN A 503 9.90 -10.97 -0.56
C ASN A 503 9.39 -9.60 -0.08
N ASN A 504 8.74 -9.50 1.08
CA ASN A 504 8.36 -8.20 1.65
C ASN A 504 9.62 -7.52 2.25
N PRO A 505 10.03 -6.32 1.78
CA PRO A 505 11.29 -5.69 2.18
C PRO A 505 11.19 -4.89 3.48
N PHE A 506 10.00 -4.72 4.05
CA PHE A 506 9.76 -3.84 5.18
C PHE A 506 9.97 -4.55 6.52
N LEU A 507 10.57 -3.82 7.46
CA LEU A 507 10.73 -4.23 8.86
C LEU A 507 9.37 -4.41 9.54
N PHE A 508 8.40 -3.53 9.23
CA PHE A 508 7.03 -3.58 9.74
C PHE A 508 6.01 -3.86 8.61
N PRO A 509 5.91 -5.12 8.16
CA PRO A 509 5.10 -5.50 7.00
C PRO A 509 3.61 -5.59 7.32
N ASN A 510 2.76 -5.45 6.30
CA ASN A 510 1.40 -5.96 6.34
C ASN A 510 1.39 -7.50 6.24
N THR A 511 0.33 -8.12 6.77
CA THR A 511 0.11 -9.58 6.74
C THR A 511 -0.47 -10.02 5.38
N GLU A 512 -0.85 -11.31 5.27
CA GLU A 512 -1.58 -11.88 4.11
C GLU A 512 -0.82 -11.80 2.77
N SER A 513 0.48 -12.11 2.77
CA SER A 513 1.33 -12.02 1.57
C SER A 513 1.40 -10.63 0.92
N SER A 514 1.11 -9.57 1.67
CA SER A 514 1.31 -8.20 1.20
C SER A 514 2.80 -7.90 1.02
N LEU A 515 3.13 -7.07 0.02
CA LEU A 515 4.48 -6.51 -0.19
C LEU A 515 4.60 -5.07 0.33
N ASP A 516 3.57 -4.60 1.03
CA ASP A 516 3.50 -3.24 1.56
C ASP A 516 3.73 -3.25 3.08
N HIS A 517 3.95 -2.07 3.63
CA HIS A 517 4.16 -1.85 5.06
C HIS A 517 2.89 -1.39 5.77
N VAL A 518 2.91 -1.42 7.09
CA VAL A 518 1.78 -0.92 7.89
C VAL A 518 1.60 0.59 7.79
N ILE A 519 0.37 1.05 8.01
CA ILE A 519 0.08 2.47 8.15
C ILE A 519 0.33 2.87 9.61
N GLY A 520 1.43 3.57 9.89
CA GLY A 520 1.83 3.84 11.28
C GLY A 520 0.80 4.60 12.12
N SER A 521 -0.05 5.46 11.54
CA SER A 521 -1.14 6.09 12.29
C SER A 521 -2.22 5.09 12.73
N THR A 522 -2.49 4.07 11.91
CA THR A 522 -3.41 2.99 12.23
C THR A 522 -2.80 2.05 13.28
N SER A 523 -1.50 1.78 13.19
CA SER A 523 -0.79 1.00 14.22
C SER A 523 -0.87 1.67 15.60
N ILE A 524 -0.62 2.97 15.69
CA ILE A 524 -0.74 3.71 16.95
C ILE A 524 -2.19 3.68 17.45
N LYS A 525 -3.17 3.94 16.57
CA LYS A 525 -4.58 3.85 16.96
C LYS A 525 -4.93 2.46 17.50
N SER A 526 -4.49 1.40 16.84
CA SER A 526 -4.71 0.02 17.30
C SER A 526 -4.11 -0.26 18.67
N VAL A 527 -2.96 0.34 19.00
CA VAL A 527 -2.37 0.23 20.34
C VAL A 527 -3.20 0.97 21.38
N VAL A 528 -3.68 2.18 21.04
CA VAL A 528 -4.57 2.97 21.90
C VAL A 528 -5.88 2.21 22.16
N ASP A 529 -6.54 1.72 21.12
CA ASP A 529 -7.77 0.94 21.24
C ASP A 529 -7.55 -0.29 22.15
N LYS A 530 -6.42 -0.99 21.98
CA LYS A 530 -6.05 -2.13 22.83
C LYS A 530 -5.78 -1.75 24.29
N LEU A 531 -5.25 -0.56 24.52
CA LEU A 531 -5.00 -0.03 25.86
C LEU A 531 -6.33 0.30 26.56
N VAL A 532 -7.25 0.95 25.86
CA VAL A 532 -8.61 1.23 26.32
C VAL A 532 -9.34 -0.06 26.73
N ASP A 533 -9.32 -1.08 25.87
CA ASP A 533 -9.91 -2.39 26.15
C ASP A 533 -9.34 -3.06 27.42
N LYS A 534 -8.09 -2.76 27.78
CA LYS A 534 -7.45 -3.28 29.00
C LYS A 534 -7.83 -2.47 30.24
N THR A 535 -8.09 -1.17 30.10
CA THR A 535 -8.45 -0.29 31.22
C THR A 535 -9.94 -0.27 31.52
N GLU A 536 -10.82 -0.61 30.56
CA GLU A 536 -12.28 -0.58 30.72
C GLU A 536 -12.90 -1.92 31.16
N LYS A 537 -12.12 -2.99 31.38
CA LYS A 537 -12.66 -4.23 31.96
C LYS A 537 -13.00 -3.99 33.44
N PRO A 538 -14.28 -4.08 33.87
CA PRO A 538 -14.64 -3.92 35.27
C PRO A 538 -14.09 -5.10 36.07
N THR A 539 -13.29 -4.81 37.09
CA THR A 539 -13.08 -5.72 38.22
C THR A 539 -14.40 -5.77 38.99
N PHE A 540 -15.14 -6.86 38.86
CA PHE A 540 -16.25 -7.14 39.78
C PHE A 540 -15.64 -7.58 41.12
N ASP A 541 -15.57 -6.67 42.08
CA ASP A 541 -15.41 -7.02 43.49
C ASP A 541 -16.82 -7.09 44.11
N ASP A 542 -17.17 -8.29 44.59
CA ASP A 542 -18.33 -8.51 45.46
C ASP A 542 -18.02 -7.96 46.86
N GLY A 543 -18.84 -7.01 47.32
CA GLY A 543 -18.99 -6.75 48.76
C GLY A 543 -18.54 -5.38 49.27
N GLY A 544 -19.39 -4.38 49.07
CA GLY A 544 -19.85 -3.49 50.16
C GLY A 544 -18.80 -2.74 50.99
N GLN A 545 -18.24 -1.66 50.42
CA GLN A 545 -18.23 -0.32 51.01
C GLN A 545 -17.66 0.64 49.96
N VAL A 546 -18.26 1.82 49.83
CA VAL A 546 -17.78 2.87 48.92
C VAL A 546 -16.50 3.48 49.49
N PRO A 547 -15.41 3.58 48.71
CA PRO A 547 -14.52 4.73 48.82
C PRO A 547 -14.65 5.58 47.55
N THR A 548 -14.69 6.87 47.81
CA THR A 548 -14.70 7.98 46.86
C THR A 548 -13.64 7.87 45.76
N GLN A 549 -14.14 8.00 44.53
CA GLN A 549 -13.49 8.35 43.26
C GLN A 549 -11.99 8.70 43.29
N SER A 550 -11.19 7.90 42.58
CA SER A 550 -10.23 8.36 41.55
C SER A 550 -9.72 7.15 40.75
N SER A 551 -10.57 6.56 39.90
CA SER A 551 -10.12 5.59 38.91
C SER A 551 -9.61 6.32 37.67
N ASN A 552 -8.29 6.23 37.41
CA ASN A 552 -7.65 6.67 36.18
C ASN A 552 -8.18 5.86 34.97
N THR A 553 -9.31 6.27 34.42
CA THR A 553 -9.80 5.84 33.11
C THR A 553 -9.05 6.58 32.03
N PHE A 554 -8.27 5.86 31.22
CA PHE A 554 -7.55 6.41 30.06
C PHE A 554 -8.57 7.01 29.06
N CYS A 555 -8.44 8.30 28.76
CA CYS A 555 -9.36 8.98 27.86
C CYS A 555 -8.88 8.85 26.40
N SER A 556 -9.63 8.12 25.57
CA SER A 556 -9.30 7.96 24.15
C SER A 556 -9.49 9.26 23.33
N ASP A 557 -10.27 10.22 23.85
CA ASP A 557 -10.57 11.49 23.20
C ASP A 557 -9.36 12.44 23.23
N GLY A 558 -8.60 12.44 22.15
CA GLY A 558 -7.47 13.34 21.95
C GLY A 558 -6.14 12.64 21.66
N PHE A 559 -6.05 11.32 21.87
CA PHE A 559 -4.82 10.58 21.61
C PHE A 559 -4.67 10.25 20.11
N THR A 560 -4.34 11.27 19.31
CA THR A 560 -3.91 11.05 17.92
C THR A 560 -2.38 10.98 17.84
N PRO A 561 -1.80 10.21 16.89
CA PRO A 561 -0.35 10.17 16.66
C PRO A 561 0.32 11.53 16.51
N ARG A 562 -0.45 12.52 16.07
CA ARG A 562 0.02 13.89 15.83
C ARG A 562 -0.01 14.74 17.10
N LYS A 563 -1.00 14.54 17.97
CA LYS A 563 -1.13 15.22 19.27
C LYS A 563 -0.14 14.65 20.29
N ALA A 564 -0.03 13.32 20.40
CA ALA A 564 0.99 12.66 21.22
C ALA A 564 2.43 13.08 20.83
N ARG A 565 2.72 13.16 19.52
CA ARG A 565 4.01 13.68 19.03
C ARG A 565 4.26 15.13 19.44
N HIS A 566 3.27 16.01 19.30
CA HIS A 566 3.46 17.44 19.59
C HIS A 566 3.76 17.65 21.08
N PHE A 567 3.21 16.80 21.97
CA PHE A 567 3.44 16.88 23.41
C PHE A 567 4.87 16.49 23.72
N LEU A 568 5.31 15.33 23.20
CA LEU A 568 6.67 14.83 23.38
C LEU A 568 7.74 15.76 22.78
N GLN A 569 7.40 16.49 21.72
CA GLN A 569 8.27 17.54 21.16
C GLN A 569 8.34 18.81 22.02
N THR A 570 7.36 19.05 22.89
CA THR A 570 7.22 20.27 23.69
C THR A 570 7.68 20.06 25.14
N TYR A 571 7.51 18.87 25.71
CA TYR A 571 7.70 18.61 27.15
C TYR A 571 8.81 17.60 27.50
N GLY A 572 9.54 17.03 26.53
CA GLY A 572 10.65 16.12 26.79
C GLY A 572 10.27 14.63 26.70
N ALA A 573 11.30 13.77 26.61
CA ALA A 573 11.26 12.49 25.91
C ALA A 573 10.76 11.27 26.73
N PHE A 574 10.24 10.31 25.96
CA PHE A 574 9.89 8.94 26.30
C PHE A 574 11.11 8.04 26.51
#